data_AF-A0A5N5H6J0-F1
#
_entry.id   AF-A0A5N5H6J0-F1
#
_cell.length_a   1.000
_cell.length_b   1.000
_cell.length_c   1.000
_cell.angle_alpha   90.00
_cell.angle_beta   90.00
_cell.angle_gamma   90.00
#
_symmetry.space_group_name_H-M   'P 1'
#
loop_
_entity.id
_entity.type
_entity.pdbx_description
1 polymer ?
#
loop_
_entity_poly.entity_id
_entity_poly.type
_entity_poly.pdbx_seq_one_letter_code
_entity_poly.pdbx_strand_id
1 'polypeptide(L)'
;MAHYAEYYRVKSLATERDTLFVFVAPSATTLERSLYWIGGWRPTTAFHLIYSESSIHFEFGRVSELQCETVKEGNAISEQLSEWQAGAFEMIGACTNLDMNMGSLVSVLKTADDLRLRKVGKVVKPLTPQQAVEVLIAAAELQFGVRGWRMNQDRRHGNV
;
A
#
# COMPACT_ATOMS: atom_id res chain seq x y z
N MET A 1 -16.87 -2.76 2.41
CA MET A 1 -16.20 -1.63 1.72
C MET A 1 -16.18 -0.32 2.52
N ALA A 2 -17.26 0.05 3.24
CA ALA A 2 -17.33 1.33 3.96
C ALA A 2 -16.15 1.57 4.95
N HIS A 3 -15.80 0.58 5.77
CA HIS A 3 -14.66 0.69 6.71
C HIS A 3 -13.32 0.94 6.00
N TYR A 4 -13.13 0.35 4.82
CA TYR A 4 -11.88 0.48 4.06
C TYR A 4 -11.77 1.85 3.36
N ALA A 5 -12.90 2.37 2.88
CA ALA A 5 -12.97 3.74 2.37
C ALA A 5 -12.72 4.77 3.48
N GLU A 6 -13.31 4.54 4.66
CA GLU A 6 -13.11 5.40 5.83
C GLU A 6 -11.65 5.41 6.30
N TYR A 7 -10.99 4.25 6.31
CA TYR A 7 -9.56 4.15 6.60
C TYR A 7 -8.72 5.06 5.68
N TYR A 8 -8.92 4.99 4.35
CA TYR A 8 -8.16 5.85 3.43
C TYR A 8 -8.57 7.32 3.50
N ARG A 9 -9.83 7.62 3.86
CA ARG A 9 -10.27 9.00 4.13
C ARG A 9 -9.47 9.59 5.29
N VAL A 10 -9.38 8.88 6.41
CA VAL A 10 -8.60 9.31 7.59
C VAL A 10 -7.11 9.40 7.27
N LYS A 11 -6.57 8.42 6.53
CA LYS A 11 -5.17 8.43 6.10
C LYS A 11 -4.85 9.62 5.20
N SER A 12 -5.73 9.97 4.25
CA SER A 12 -5.60 11.13 3.37
C SER A 12 -5.48 12.43 4.17
N LEU A 13 -6.31 12.60 5.21
CA LEU A 13 -6.22 13.75 6.11
C LEU A 13 -4.91 13.78 6.90
N ALA A 14 -4.38 12.62 7.30
CA ALA A 14 -3.07 12.54 7.96
C ALA A 14 -1.93 12.93 6.99
N THR A 15 -2.00 12.49 5.74
CA THR A 15 -1.04 12.83 4.68
C THR A 15 -1.00 14.34 4.42
N GLU A 16 -2.13 15.03 4.49
CA GLU A 16 -2.20 16.50 4.35
C GLU A 16 -1.56 17.24 5.52
N ARG A 17 -1.59 16.65 6.73
CA ARG A 17 -1.00 17.25 7.93
C ARG A 17 0.51 17.03 8.03
N ASP A 18 0.95 15.81 7.78
CA ASP A 18 2.37 15.43 7.84
C ASP A 18 2.67 14.30 6.84
N THR A 19 2.98 14.71 5.62
CA THR A 19 3.21 13.81 4.49
C THR A 19 4.45 12.94 4.69
N LEU A 20 5.53 13.52 5.22
CA LEU A 20 6.79 12.82 5.41
C LEU A 20 6.67 11.76 6.50
N PHE A 21 5.95 12.04 7.58
CA PHE A 21 5.69 11.04 8.61
C PHE A 21 4.91 9.85 8.07
N VAL A 22 3.85 10.10 7.28
CA VAL A 22 3.08 9.02 6.63
C VAL A 22 3.92 8.24 5.63
N PHE A 23 4.77 8.91 4.85
CA PHE A 23 5.63 8.29 3.84
C PHE A 23 6.73 7.43 4.45
N VAL A 24 7.47 7.97 5.42
CA VAL A 24 8.61 7.30 6.06
C VAL A 24 8.15 6.18 7.00
N ALA A 25 6.94 6.31 7.55
CA ALA A 25 6.36 5.41 8.55
C ALA A 25 7.38 5.02 9.65
N PRO A 26 7.82 5.97 10.50
CA PRO A 26 8.90 5.75 11.46
C PRO A 26 8.66 4.56 12.40
N SER A 27 7.40 4.29 12.75
CA SER A 27 6.98 3.19 13.60
C SER A 27 6.95 1.82 12.90
N ALA A 28 7.22 1.75 11.59
CA ALA A 28 7.19 0.50 10.84
C ALA A 28 8.47 -0.32 11.08
N THR A 29 8.30 -1.62 11.29
CA THR A 29 9.40 -2.58 11.40
C THR A 29 10.13 -2.75 10.05
N THR A 30 11.34 -3.30 10.03
CA THR A 30 12.12 -3.54 8.79
C THR A 30 11.37 -4.48 7.86
N LEU A 31 10.75 -5.52 8.41
CA LEU A 31 9.95 -6.47 7.64
C LEU A 31 8.71 -5.79 7.07
N GLU A 32 8.00 -4.99 7.88
CA GLU A 32 6.90 -4.16 7.38
C GLU A 32 7.40 -3.23 6.27
N ARG A 33 8.52 -2.53 6.45
CA ARG A 33 9.10 -1.62 5.45
C ARG A 33 9.48 -2.33 4.14
N SER A 34 9.99 -3.57 4.20
CA SER A 34 10.30 -4.33 2.98
C SER A 34 9.06 -4.72 2.17
N LEU A 35 7.88 -4.72 2.80
CA LEU A 35 6.60 -4.98 2.17
C LEU A 35 5.81 -3.69 1.89
N TYR A 36 6.31 -2.55 2.35
CA TYR A 36 5.74 -1.24 2.05
C TYR A 36 6.17 -0.82 0.65
N TRP A 37 5.15 -0.44 -0.12
CA TRP A 37 5.27 0.45 -1.25
C TRP A 37 4.82 1.85 -0.78
N ILE A 38 4.55 2.75 -1.72
CA ILE A 38 4.19 4.17 -1.53
C ILE A 38 3.12 4.36 -0.44
N GLY A 39 3.55 4.61 0.79
CA GLY A 39 2.71 4.76 1.98
C GLY A 39 1.91 3.52 2.42
N GLY A 40 2.23 2.30 1.99
CA GLY A 40 1.50 1.09 2.41
C GLY A 40 1.69 -0.12 1.47
N TRP A 41 0.90 -1.17 1.64
CA TRP A 41 1.03 -2.44 0.88
C TRP A 41 0.92 -2.25 -0.65
N ARG A 42 1.56 -3.11 -1.44
CA ARG A 42 1.51 -2.99 -2.91
C ARG A 42 0.18 -3.53 -3.45
N PRO A 43 -0.58 -2.79 -4.29
CA PRO A 43 -1.88 -3.23 -4.83
C PRO A 43 -1.91 -4.66 -5.41
N THR A 44 -0.77 -5.15 -5.93
CA THR A 44 -0.66 -6.52 -6.46
C THR A 44 -0.78 -7.62 -5.41
N THR A 45 -0.51 -7.32 -4.13
CA THR A 45 -0.67 -8.27 -3.01
C THR A 45 -2.10 -8.76 -2.88
N ALA A 46 -3.10 -7.96 -3.25
CA ALA A 46 -4.49 -8.41 -3.24
C ALA A 46 -4.71 -9.59 -4.19
N PHE A 47 -4.08 -9.62 -5.37
CA PHE A 47 -4.20 -10.75 -6.30
C PHE A 47 -3.45 -11.98 -5.79
N HIS A 48 -2.31 -11.80 -5.11
CA HIS A 48 -1.59 -12.92 -4.51
C HIS A 48 -2.43 -13.63 -3.44
N LEU A 49 -3.20 -12.89 -2.65
CA LEU A 49 -4.17 -13.47 -1.72
C LEU A 49 -5.28 -14.21 -2.47
N ILE A 50 -5.79 -13.65 -3.57
CA ILE A 50 -6.81 -14.34 -4.37
C ILE A 50 -6.29 -15.64 -4.97
N TYR A 51 -5.04 -15.66 -5.44
CA TYR A 51 -4.43 -16.87 -6.00
C TYR A 51 -4.06 -17.91 -4.94
N SER A 52 -3.85 -17.52 -3.67
CA SER A 52 -3.57 -18.47 -2.59
C SER A 52 -4.82 -19.19 -2.09
N GLU A 53 -5.99 -18.56 -2.20
CA GLU A 53 -7.26 -19.14 -1.76
C GLU A 53 -7.86 -20.06 -2.83
N SER A 54 -7.76 -21.38 -2.61
CA SER A 54 -8.22 -22.42 -3.55
C SER A 54 -9.73 -22.51 -3.73
N SER A 55 -10.51 -21.94 -2.82
CA SER A 55 -11.97 -21.83 -2.84
C SER A 55 -12.50 -20.74 -3.78
N ILE A 56 -11.61 -19.89 -4.28
CA ILE A 56 -11.98 -18.76 -5.11
C ILE A 56 -12.02 -19.20 -6.59
N HIS A 57 -13.22 -19.53 -7.06
CA HIS A 57 -13.50 -19.69 -8.48
C HIS A 57 -13.63 -18.32 -9.17
N PHE A 58 -12.53 -17.58 -9.24
CA PHE A 58 -12.45 -16.36 -10.04
C PHE A 58 -12.01 -16.74 -11.46
N GLU A 59 -12.63 -16.16 -12.48
CA GLU A 59 -12.16 -16.32 -13.85
C GLU A 59 -10.72 -15.81 -13.99
N PHE A 60 -9.76 -16.72 -14.08
CA PHE A 60 -8.32 -16.43 -14.10
C PHE A 60 -7.95 -15.36 -15.14
N GLY A 61 -8.61 -15.37 -16.31
CA GLY A 61 -8.42 -14.35 -17.34
C GLY A 61 -8.73 -12.93 -16.86
N ARG A 62 -9.82 -12.75 -16.12
CA ARG A 62 -10.22 -11.45 -15.56
C ARG A 62 -9.33 -11.02 -14.40
N VAL A 63 -8.84 -11.96 -13.56
CA VAL A 63 -7.85 -11.63 -12.51
C VAL A 63 -6.56 -11.14 -13.15
N SER A 64 -6.06 -11.89 -14.14
CA SER A 64 -4.78 -11.62 -14.80
C SER A 64 -4.78 -10.28 -15.54
N GLU A 65 -5.87 -9.98 -16.27
CA GLU A 65 -6.04 -8.68 -16.92
C GLU A 65 -6.04 -7.54 -15.89
N LEU A 66 -6.82 -7.69 -14.81
CA LEU A 66 -6.90 -6.68 -13.75
C LEU A 66 -5.56 -6.50 -13.01
N GLN A 67 -4.79 -7.58 -12.84
CA GLN A 67 -3.44 -7.53 -12.29
C GLN A 67 -2.49 -6.78 -13.22
N CYS A 68 -2.55 -7.03 -14.54
CA CYS A 68 -1.76 -6.31 -15.53
C CYS A 68 -2.06 -4.80 -15.53
N GLU A 69 -3.34 -4.41 -15.51
CA GLU A 69 -3.74 -3.01 -15.34
C GLU A 69 -3.13 -2.41 -14.07
N THR A 70 -3.19 -3.16 -12.96
CA THR A 70 -2.67 -2.70 -11.67
C THR A 70 -1.17 -2.51 -11.68
N VAL A 71 -0.43 -3.38 -12.38
CA VAL A 71 1.02 -3.22 -12.57
C VAL A 71 1.32 -1.96 -13.38
N LYS A 72 0.58 -1.71 -14.47
CA LYS A 72 0.77 -0.51 -15.30
C LYS A 72 0.52 0.78 -14.51
N GLU A 73 -0.61 0.87 -13.82
CA GLU A 73 -0.94 2.03 -12.98
C GLU A 73 0.07 2.19 -11.83
N GLY A 74 0.47 1.10 -11.18
CA GLY A 74 1.46 1.12 -10.09
C GLY A 74 2.85 1.56 -10.57
N ASN A 75 3.25 1.20 -11.78
CA ASN A 75 4.51 1.64 -12.37
C ASN A 75 4.49 3.14 -12.67
N ALA A 76 3.39 3.66 -13.21
CA ALA A 76 3.23 5.11 -13.44
C ALA A 76 3.31 5.92 -12.14
N ILE A 77 2.73 5.44 -11.04
CA ILE A 77 2.85 6.11 -9.74
C ILE A 77 4.29 6.00 -9.19
N SER A 78 4.98 4.89 -9.45
CA SER A 78 6.38 4.74 -9.05
C SER A 78 7.31 5.68 -9.83
N GLU A 79 6.99 5.96 -11.09
CA GLU A 79 7.66 6.96 -11.91
C GLU A 79 7.45 8.37 -11.34
N GLN A 80 6.20 8.76 -10.99
CA GLN A 80 5.92 10.04 -10.32
C GLN A 80 6.68 10.20 -8.99
N LEU A 81 6.78 9.13 -8.19
CA LEU A 81 7.60 9.17 -6.98
C LEU A 81 9.08 9.41 -7.30
N SER A 82 9.58 8.80 -8.39
CA SER A 82 10.97 8.93 -8.80
C SER A 82 11.28 10.36 -9.26
N GLU A 83 10.37 10.98 -10.01
CA GLU A 83 10.44 12.41 -10.38
C GLU A 83 10.47 13.31 -9.14
N TRP A 84 9.60 13.04 -8.16
CA TRP A 84 9.61 13.75 -6.88
C TRP A 84 10.93 13.60 -6.15
N GLN A 85 11.49 12.38 -6.09
CA GLN A 85 12.78 12.12 -5.43
C GLN A 85 13.92 12.88 -6.11
N ALA A 86 13.95 12.92 -7.45
CA ALA A 86 14.95 13.67 -8.21
C ALA A 86 14.88 15.17 -7.91
N GLY A 87 13.67 15.76 -7.94
CA GLY A 87 13.45 17.17 -7.60
C GLY A 87 13.76 17.48 -6.13
N ALA A 88 13.42 16.58 -5.20
CA ALA A 88 13.74 16.73 -3.78
C ALA A 88 15.26 16.76 -3.55
N PHE A 89 16.03 15.91 -4.24
CA PHE A 89 17.48 15.84 -4.09
C PHE A 89 18.19 17.08 -4.64
N GLU A 90 17.75 17.61 -5.79
CA GLU A 90 18.26 18.87 -6.35
C GLU A 90 17.99 20.07 -5.42
N MET A 91 16.87 20.05 -4.69
CA MET A 91 16.42 21.12 -3.80
C MET A 91 17.17 21.20 -2.46
N ILE A 92 17.76 20.10 -1.98
CA ILE A 92 18.58 20.08 -0.74
C ILE A 92 19.75 21.09 -0.84
N GLY A 93 20.16 21.50 -2.04
CA GLY A 93 21.15 22.54 -2.28
C GLY A 93 20.63 23.98 -2.43
N ALA A 94 19.32 24.22 -2.61
CA ALA A 94 18.79 25.50 -3.14
C ALA A 94 17.68 26.20 -2.31
N CYS A 95 17.23 25.63 -1.17
CA CYS A 95 16.39 26.27 -0.13
C CYS A 95 15.15 27.11 -0.56
N THR A 96 14.53 26.89 -1.73
CA THR A 96 13.51 27.84 -2.23
C THR A 96 12.14 27.25 -2.62
N ASN A 97 11.90 25.93 -2.55
CA ASN A 97 10.60 25.36 -3.00
C ASN A 97 10.17 24.06 -2.28
N LEU A 98 10.34 23.98 -0.95
CA LEU A 98 9.98 22.79 -0.16
C LEU A 98 8.48 22.45 -0.20
N ASP A 99 7.61 23.48 -0.19
CA ASP A 99 6.15 23.32 -0.10
C ASP A 99 5.52 22.73 -1.38
N MET A 100 5.91 23.24 -2.56
CA MET A 100 5.46 22.67 -3.85
C MET A 100 5.90 21.21 -3.98
N ASN A 101 7.13 20.90 -3.54
CA ASN A 101 7.66 19.55 -3.58
C ASN A 101 6.89 18.61 -2.63
N MET A 102 6.56 19.04 -1.42
CA MET A 102 5.71 18.26 -0.51
C MET A 102 4.29 18.03 -1.07
N GLY A 103 3.71 19.03 -1.74
CA GLY A 103 2.42 18.88 -2.42
C GLY A 103 2.42 17.78 -3.49
N SER A 104 3.52 17.61 -4.22
CA SER A 104 3.70 16.49 -5.16
C SER A 104 3.75 15.13 -4.43
N LEU A 105 4.45 15.02 -3.31
CA LEU A 105 4.44 13.78 -2.52
C LEU A 105 3.04 13.44 -1.98
N VAL A 106 2.27 14.43 -1.54
CA VAL A 106 0.87 14.26 -1.12
C VAL A 106 0.04 13.66 -2.25
N SER A 107 0.18 14.16 -3.48
CA SER A 107 -0.58 13.66 -4.62
C SER A 107 -0.20 12.23 -4.98
N VAL A 108 1.10 11.88 -4.93
CA VAL A 108 1.61 10.52 -5.15
C VAL A 108 1.02 9.55 -4.12
N LEU A 109 1.03 9.91 -2.83
CA LEU A 109 0.46 9.09 -1.76
C LEU A 109 -1.05 8.87 -1.93
N LYS A 110 -1.80 9.93 -2.22
CA LYS A 110 -3.25 9.86 -2.45
C LYS A 110 -3.57 9.00 -3.67
N THR A 111 -2.83 9.16 -4.76
CA THR A 111 -3.01 8.36 -5.99
C THR A 111 -2.72 6.88 -5.73
N ALA A 112 -1.69 6.56 -4.93
CA ALA A 112 -1.41 5.19 -4.50
C ALA A 112 -2.54 4.59 -3.65
N ASP A 113 -3.11 5.38 -2.73
CA ASP A 113 -4.23 4.95 -1.87
C ASP A 113 -5.53 4.77 -2.65
N ASP A 114 -5.80 5.64 -3.62
CA ASP A 114 -6.93 5.50 -4.54
C ASP A 114 -6.79 4.23 -5.39
N LEU A 115 -5.57 3.93 -5.88
CA LEU A 115 -5.30 2.69 -6.58
C LEU A 115 -5.62 1.47 -5.70
N ARG A 116 -5.15 1.46 -4.44
CA ARG A 116 -5.46 0.39 -3.48
C ARG A 116 -6.96 0.22 -3.28
N LEU A 117 -7.69 1.31 -3.03
CA LEU A 117 -9.12 1.27 -2.77
C LEU A 117 -9.90 0.77 -3.99
N ARG A 118 -9.59 1.29 -5.19
CA ARG A 118 -10.23 0.87 -6.44
C ARG A 118 -9.98 -0.61 -6.74
N LYS A 119 -8.74 -1.07 -6.62
CA LYS A 119 -8.37 -2.46 -6.95
C LYS A 119 -8.95 -3.46 -5.94
N VAL A 120 -8.89 -3.17 -4.64
CA VAL A 120 -9.59 -4.00 -3.63
C VAL A 120 -11.08 -4.05 -3.92
N GLY A 121 -11.71 -2.92 -4.28
CA GLY A 121 -13.11 -2.90 -4.69
C GLY A 121 -13.39 -3.81 -5.90
N LYS A 122 -12.57 -3.76 -6.95
CA LYS A 122 -12.72 -4.62 -8.14
C LYS A 122 -12.51 -6.11 -7.83
N VAL A 123 -11.61 -6.43 -6.90
CA VAL A 123 -11.30 -7.81 -6.48
C VAL A 123 -12.38 -8.39 -5.56
N VAL A 124 -12.87 -7.61 -4.59
CA VAL A 124 -13.81 -8.09 -3.56
C VAL A 124 -15.27 -8.09 -4.04
N LYS A 125 -15.69 -7.12 -4.86
CA LYS A 125 -17.08 -7.04 -5.36
C LYS A 125 -17.64 -8.31 -6.02
N PRO A 126 -16.89 -9.07 -6.84
CA PRO A 126 -17.40 -10.30 -7.46
C PRO A 126 -17.39 -11.52 -6.53
N LEU A 127 -16.79 -11.42 -5.33
CA LEU A 127 -16.70 -12.55 -4.41
C LEU A 127 -18.04 -12.80 -3.71
N THR A 128 -18.32 -14.07 -3.41
CA THR A 128 -19.39 -14.41 -2.47
C THR A 128 -19.02 -13.95 -1.05
N PRO A 129 -20.00 -13.81 -0.14
CA PRO A 129 -19.70 -13.46 1.25
C PRO A 129 -18.70 -14.42 1.92
N GLN A 130 -18.79 -15.72 1.63
CA GLN A 130 -17.85 -16.72 2.15
C GLN A 130 -16.43 -16.49 1.63
N GLN A 131 -16.26 -16.34 0.32
CA GLN A 131 -14.96 -16.07 -0.30
C GLN A 131 -14.37 -14.75 0.20
N ALA A 132 -15.20 -13.71 0.37
CA ALA A 132 -14.75 -12.44 0.92
C ALA A 132 -14.25 -12.58 2.36
N VAL A 133 -14.88 -13.42 3.19
CA VAL A 133 -14.41 -13.72 4.55
C VAL A 133 -13.07 -14.45 4.51
N GLU A 134 -12.93 -15.48 3.67
CA GLU A 134 -11.67 -16.25 3.51
C GLU A 134 -10.50 -15.32 3.12
N VAL A 135 -10.70 -14.44 2.13
CA VAL A 135 -9.70 -13.44 1.72
C VAL A 135 -9.35 -12.46 2.85
N LEU A 136 -10.35 -12.01 3.62
CA LEU A 136 -10.12 -11.08 4.71
C LEU A 136 -9.36 -11.73 5.87
N ILE A 137 -9.60 -13.02 6.14
CA ILE A 137 -8.84 -13.80 7.11
C ILE A 137 -7.38 -13.92 6.64
N ALA A 138 -7.15 -14.36 5.40
CA ALA A 138 -5.80 -14.47 4.85
C ALA A 138 -5.05 -13.12 4.86
N ALA A 139 -5.75 -12.02 4.56
CA ALA A 139 -5.19 -10.68 4.66
C ALA A 139 -4.82 -10.29 6.11
N ALA A 140 -5.66 -10.61 7.07
CA ALA A 140 -5.40 -10.34 8.49
C ALA A 140 -4.23 -11.18 9.00
N GLU A 141 -4.18 -12.47 8.66
CA GLU A 141 -3.07 -13.37 9.00
C GLU A 141 -1.74 -12.87 8.41
N LEU A 142 -1.74 -12.42 7.16
CA LEU A 142 -0.56 -11.80 6.55
C LEU A 142 -0.13 -10.55 7.34
N GLN A 143 -1.06 -9.66 7.66
CA GLN A 143 -0.74 -8.44 8.42
C GLN A 143 -0.19 -8.75 9.81
N PHE A 144 -0.86 -9.61 10.59
CA PHE A 144 -0.41 -9.98 11.93
C PHE A 144 0.88 -10.79 11.91
N GLY A 145 1.04 -11.69 10.94
CA GLY A 145 2.26 -12.45 10.74
C GLY A 145 3.46 -11.55 10.48
N VAL A 146 3.32 -10.58 9.57
CA VAL A 146 4.37 -9.58 9.27
C VAL A 146 4.73 -8.76 10.50
N ARG A 147 3.73 -8.27 11.26
CA ARG A 147 3.97 -7.49 12.49
C ARG A 147 4.64 -8.33 13.58
N GLY A 148 4.10 -9.51 13.85
CA GLY A 148 4.51 -10.37 14.96
C GLY A 148 5.86 -11.06 14.72
N TRP A 149 6.20 -11.37 13.47
CA TRP A 149 7.46 -12.07 13.15
C TRP A 149 8.67 -11.25 13.55
N ARG A 150 8.73 -9.95 13.20
CA ARG A 150 9.90 -9.13 13.57
C ARG A 150 9.96 -8.88 15.07
N MET A 151 8.83 -8.59 15.73
CA MET A 151 8.79 -8.42 17.19
C MET A 151 9.34 -9.66 17.92
N ASN A 152 9.04 -10.85 17.43
CA ASN A 152 9.56 -12.10 17.98
C ASN A 152 11.06 -12.33 17.67
N GLN A 153 11.55 -11.88 16.51
CA GLN A 153 12.98 -11.91 16.18
C GLN A 153 13.79 -10.89 16.98
N ASP A 154 13.33 -9.64 17.09
CA ASP A 154 13.99 -8.58 17.87
C ASP A 154 14.11 -9.01 19.35
N ARG A 155 13.06 -9.64 19.91
CA ARG A 155 13.05 -10.20 21.27
C ARG A 155 13.99 -11.40 21.45
N ARG A 156 14.27 -12.17 20.39
CA ARG A 156 15.22 -13.31 20.42
C ARG A 156 16.67 -12.87 20.28
N HIS A 157 16.93 -11.71 19.68
CA HIS A 157 18.29 -11.17 19.46
C HIS A 157 18.71 -10.10 20.47
N GLY A 158 17.89 -9.80 21.48
CA GLY A 158 18.32 -9.01 22.65
C GLY A 158 18.49 -7.51 22.43
N ASN A 159 17.97 -6.94 21.34
CA ASN A 159 17.97 -5.50 21.11
C ASN A 159 16.62 -4.91 21.54
N VAL A 160 16.55 -4.39 22.78
CA VAL A 160 15.51 -3.49 23.28
C VAL A 160 16.15 -2.13 23.51
#